data_AF-A0A9D9K196-F1
#
_entry.id   AF-A0A9D9K196-F1
#
_cell.length_a   1.000
_cell.length_b   1.000
_cell.length_c   1.000
_cell.angle_alpha   90.00
_cell.angle_beta   90.00
_cell.angle_gamma   90.00
#
_symmetry.space_group_name_H-M   'P 1'
#
loop_
_entity.id
_entity.type
_entity.pdbx_description
1 polymer ?
#
loop_
_entity_poly.entity_id
_entity_poly.type
_entity_poly.pdbx_seq_one_letter_code
_entity_poly.pdbx_strand_id
1 'polypeptide(L)'
;MSLLCLILPRIDGRVGMSPVPEVTTLCGAHIFRAPERLLPGEYVPLADLRGDMLEIVTTIDLGAAQRVGITLLASPNREEETRVIYERLPGRLLIDSDTIRQRIF
;
A
#
# COMPACT_ATOMS: atom_id res chain seq x y z
N MET A 1 6.71 -14.27 10.55
CA MET A 1 6.49 -13.53 11.81
C MET A 1 6.07 -12.11 11.45
N SER A 2 5.16 -11.49 12.20
CA SER A 2 4.72 -10.11 11.96
C SER A 2 5.74 -9.09 12.48
N LEU A 3 5.79 -7.90 11.89
CA LEU A 3 6.56 -6.76 12.40
C LEU A 3 6.07 -6.38 13.81
N LEU A 4 7.02 -6.02 14.69
CA LEU A 4 6.73 -5.55 16.03
C LEU A 4 6.06 -4.18 15.97
N CYS A 5 4.98 -3.99 16.73
CA CYS A 5 4.21 -2.75 16.72
C CYS A 5 3.88 -2.27 18.14
N LEU A 6 3.81 -0.94 18.28
CA LEU A 6 3.22 -0.27 19.42
C LEU A 6 1.70 -0.17 19.20
N ILE A 7 0.94 -0.39 20.27
CA ILE A 7 -0.52 -0.25 20.29
C ILE A 7 -0.83 0.85 21.31
N LEU A 8 -1.36 1.98 20.84
CA LEU A 8 -1.54 3.19 21.66
C LEU A 8 -2.94 3.79 21.46
N PRO A 9 -3.55 4.40 22.50
CA PRO A 9 -4.79 5.14 22.33
C PRO A 9 -4.56 6.38 21.44
N ARG A 10 -5.53 6.69 20.59
CA ARG A 10 -5.56 7.87 19.73
C ARG A 10 -6.55 8.90 20.26
N ILE A 11 -6.35 10.16 19.86
CA ILE A 11 -7.20 11.30 20.25
C ILE A 11 -8.65 11.16 19.77
N ASP A 12 -8.91 10.37 18.73
CA ASP A 12 -10.25 10.07 18.20
C ASP A 12 -10.99 8.97 18.98
N GLY A 13 -10.44 8.55 20.13
CA GLY A 13 -11.00 7.49 20.97
C GLY A 13 -10.79 6.08 20.42
N ARG A 14 -10.00 5.92 19.35
CA ARG A 14 -9.66 4.61 18.77
C ARG A 14 -8.28 4.15 19.23
N VAL A 15 -7.97 2.89 18.92
CA VAL A 15 -6.62 2.35 19.11
C VAL A 15 -5.84 2.51 17.81
N GLY A 16 -4.63 3.04 17.90
CA GLY A 16 -3.68 3.13 16.82
C GLY A 16 -2.63 2.02 16.90
N MET A 17 -2.08 1.68 15.75
CA MET A 17 -0.92 0.80 15.63
C MET A 17 0.17 1.54 14.86
N SER A 18 1.41 1.44 15.31
CA SER A 18 2.58 1.94 14.60
C SER A 18 3.75 0.96 14.74
N PRO A 19 4.65 0.86 13.75
CA PRO A 19 5.90 0.12 13.93
C PRO A 19 6.65 0.61 15.18
N VAL A 20 7.38 -0.28 15.86
CA VAL A 20 8.29 0.14 16.94
C VAL A 20 9.44 0.98 16.37
N PRO A 21 10.01 1.94 17.13
CA PRO A 21 11.08 2.80 16.63
C PRO A 21 12.29 2.04 16.07
N GLU A 22 12.62 0.87 16.62
CA GLU A 22 13.72 0.04 16.15
C GLU A 22 13.54 -0.42 14.70
N VAL A 23 12.30 -0.64 14.24
CA VAL A 23 12.03 -1.00 12.84
C VAL A 23 12.40 0.15 11.91
N THR A 24 12.20 1.40 12.32
CA THR A 24 12.55 2.57 11.51
C THR A 24 14.06 2.69 11.27
N THR A 25 14.88 2.08 12.13
CA THR A 25 16.34 2.05 11.95
C THR A 25 16.81 1.09 10.85
N LEU A 26 15.94 0.15 10.43
CA LEU A 26 16.19 -0.75 9.31
C LEU A 26 15.88 -0.12 7.95
N CYS A 27 15.15 0.99 7.94
CA CYS A 27 14.81 1.69 6.71
C CYS A 27 16.03 2.41 6.14
N GLY A 28 16.30 2.18 4.86
CA GLY A 28 17.36 2.87 4.13
C GLY A 28 17.03 4.33 3.84
N ALA A 29 17.75 4.92 2.87
CA ALA A 29 17.48 6.27 2.42
C ALA A 29 16.06 6.39 1.84
N HIS A 30 15.29 7.38 2.31
CA HIS A 30 13.97 7.66 1.76
C HIS A 30 14.07 8.20 0.33
N ILE A 31 13.33 7.56 -0.59
CA ILE A 31 13.11 8.06 -1.94
C ILE A 31 11.83 8.89 -1.90
N PHE A 32 11.97 10.20 -2.07
CA PHE A 32 10.83 11.11 -2.13
C PHE A 32 10.37 11.27 -3.59
N ARG A 33 9.08 11.06 -3.84
CA ARG A 33 8.42 11.43 -5.10
C ARG A 33 7.52 12.65 -4.86
N ALA A 34 7.57 13.59 -5.80
CA ALA A 34 6.67 14.73 -5.79
C ALA A 34 5.19 14.28 -5.92
N PRO A 35 4.23 15.05 -5.38
CA PRO A 35 2.82 14.76 -5.57
C PRO A 35 2.46 14.64 -7.05
N GLU A 36 1.70 13.61 -7.38
CA GLU A 36 1.29 13.31 -8.76
C GLU A 36 -0.22 13.22 -8.84
N ARG A 37 -0.81 13.82 -9.88
CA ARG A 37 -2.25 13.80 -10.09
C ARG A 37 -2.63 12.56 -10.88
N LEU A 38 -3.56 11.78 -10.37
CA LEU A 38 -4.14 10.63 -11.06
C LEU A 38 -5.49 11.01 -11.68
N LEU A 39 -5.63 10.77 -12.98
CA LEU A 39 -6.91 10.88 -13.67
C LEU A 39 -7.75 9.60 -13.46
N PRO A 40 -9.09 9.66 -13.65
CA PRO A 40 -9.94 8.49 -13.52
C PRO A 40 -9.50 7.36 -14.45
N GLY A 41 -9.25 6.18 -13.89
CA GLY A 41 -8.79 4.99 -14.64
C GLY A 41 -7.30 5.00 -15.00
N GLU A 42 -6.55 6.02 -14.59
CA GLU A 42 -5.12 6.09 -14.84
C GLU A 42 -4.34 5.18 -13.88
N TYR A 43 -3.25 4.62 -14.41
CA TYR A 43 -2.26 3.87 -13.65
C TYR A 43 -0.89 4.52 -13.87
N VAL A 44 -0.27 4.96 -12.78
CA VAL A 44 1.08 5.53 -12.82
C VAL A 44 2.08 4.47 -12.36
N PRO A 45 3.00 4.02 -13.23
CA PRO A 45 4.04 3.07 -12.84
C PRO A 45 5.10 3.73 -11.95
N LEU A 46 5.41 3.09 -10.82
CA LEU A 46 6.53 3.46 -9.94
C LEU A 46 7.80 2.69 -10.34
N ALA A 47 8.28 2.91 -11.56
CA ALA A 47 9.30 2.08 -12.20
C ALA A 47 10.68 2.10 -11.50
N ASP A 48 10.94 3.16 -10.75
CA ASP A 48 12.12 3.40 -9.92
C ASP A 48 12.09 2.66 -8.58
N LEU A 49 10.90 2.21 -8.14
CA LEU A 49 10.74 1.44 -6.91
C LEU A 49 10.78 -0.07 -7.20
N ARG A 50 11.83 -0.73 -6.73
CA ARG A 50 12.00 -2.20 -6.84
C ARG A 50 12.54 -2.76 -5.52
N GLY A 51 12.03 -3.92 -5.13
CA GLY A 51 12.46 -4.63 -3.92
C GLY A 51 11.33 -5.48 -3.35
N ASP A 52 11.71 -6.47 -2.55
CA ASP A 52 10.80 -7.31 -1.75
C ASP A 52 10.71 -6.86 -0.28
N MET A 53 11.53 -5.88 0.10
CA MET A 53 11.53 -5.24 1.43
C MET A 53 11.44 -3.72 1.27
N LEU A 54 10.21 -3.20 1.21
CA LEU A 54 9.93 -1.78 1.04
C LEU A 54 8.98 -1.28 2.13
N GLU A 55 9.25 -0.07 2.62
CA GLU A 55 8.27 0.73 3.36
C GLU A 55 7.71 1.79 2.42
N ILE A 56 6.38 1.88 2.32
CA ILE A 56 5.68 2.86 1.48
C ILE A 56 4.84 3.75 2.37
N VAL A 57 5.24 5.01 2.48
CA VAL A 57 4.46 6.05 3.14
C VAL A 57 3.85 6.93 2.05
N THR A 58 2.52 6.98 2.00
CA THR A 58 1.80 7.80 1.02
C THR A 58 0.61 8.50 1.66
N THR A 59 0.23 9.63 1.08
CA THR A 59 -1.01 10.33 1.36
C THR A 59 -1.74 10.51 0.04
N ILE A 60 -3.01 10.15 -0.01
CA ILE A 60 -3.82 10.22 -1.22
C ILE A 60 -5.02 11.14 -0.95
N ASP A 61 -5.13 12.20 -1.73
CA ASP A 61 -6.39 12.96 -1.84
C ASP A 61 -7.30 12.25 -2.85
N LEU A 62 -8.44 11.77 -2.36
CA LEU A 62 -9.40 11.03 -3.19
C LEU A 62 -10.14 11.91 -4.20
N GLY A 63 -10.23 13.23 -3.99
CA GLY A 63 -11.09 14.10 -4.80
C GLY A 63 -12.52 13.55 -4.92
N ALA A 64 -12.91 13.12 -6.12
CA ALA A 64 -14.21 12.48 -6.40
C ALA A 64 -14.14 10.96 -6.61
N ALA A 65 -12.96 10.33 -6.51
CA ALA A 65 -12.78 8.91 -6.71
C ALA A 65 -13.53 8.08 -5.66
N GLN A 66 -14.14 6.98 -6.12
CA GLN A 66 -14.79 5.98 -5.25
C GLN A 66 -13.79 4.93 -4.74
N ARG A 67 -12.74 4.67 -5.52
CA ARG A 67 -11.67 3.73 -5.21
C ARG A 67 -10.34 4.29 -5.67
N VAL A 68 -9.30 4.03 -4.89
CA VAL A 68 -7.89 4.29 -5.25
C VAL A 68 -7.03 3.22 -4.60
N GLY A 69 -5.86 2.92 -5.16
CA GLY A 69 -5.00 1.91 -4.57
C GLY A 69 -3.60 1.92 -5.13
N ILE A 70 -2.78 1.02 -4.56
CA ILE A 70 -1.42 0.75 -5.00
C ILE A 70 -1.34 -0.74 -5.32
N THR A 71 -0.79 -1.06 -6.48
CA THR A 71 -0.43 -2.43 -6.85
C THR A 71 1.03 -2.68 -6.46
N LEU A 72 1.26 -3.79 -5.76
CA LEU A 72 2.53 -4.22 -5.19
C LEU A 72 2.86 -5.63 -5.70
N LEU A 73 4.15 -5.98 -5.68
CA LEU A 73 4.64 -7.32 -6.03
C LEU A 73 4.09 -7.84 -7.37
N ALA A 74 3.87 -6.94 -8.33
CA ALA A 74 3.31 -7.29 -9.62
C ALA A 74 4.37 -7.96 -10.50
N SER A 75 4.08 -9.15 -10.99
CA SER A 75 4.91 -9.80 -12.00
C SER A 75 4.87 -8.98 -13.31
N PRO A 76 5.91 -9.07 -14.18
CA PRO A 76 5.92 -8.34 -15.45
C PRO A 76 4.70 -8.60 -16.34
N ASN A 77 4.13 -9.82 -16.25
CA ASN A 77 2.92 -10.24 -16.98
C ASN A 77 1.62 -10.06 -16.18
N ARG A 78 1.68 -9.55 -14.94
CA ARG A 78 0.54 -9.35 -14.02
C ARG A 78 -0.28 -10.60 -13.70
N GLU A 79 0.33 -11.77 -13.78
CA GLU A 79 -0.30 -13.03 -13.32
C GLU A 79 -0.32 -13.13 -11.78
N GLU A 80 0.61 -12.44 -11.12
CA GLU A 80 0.66 -12.28 -9.68
C GLU A 80 0.76 -10.81 -9.34
N GLU A 81 -0.10 -10.35 -8.44
CA GLU A 81 0.00 -9.02 -7.85
C GLU A 81 -0.74 -8.96 -6.52
N THR A 82 -0.42 -7.95 -5.72
CA THR A 82 -1.18 -7.62 -4.50
C THR A 82 -1.65 -6.19 -4.61
N ARG A 83 -2.94 -5.94 -4.44
CA ARG A 83 -3.53 -4.61 -4.48
C ARG A 83 -3.94 -4.17 -3.08
N VAL A 84 -3.47 -3.00 -2.66
CA VAL A 84 -3.94 -2.30 -1.47
C VAL A 84 -4.90 -1.22 -1.92
N ILE A 85 -6.18 -1.36 -1.64
CA ILE A 85 -7.25 -0.53 -2.22
C ILE A 85 -8.02 0.16 -1.09
N TYR A 86 -8.17 1.47 -1.18
CA TYR A 86 -9.12 2.20 -0.36
C TYR A 86 -10.45 2.41 -1.12
N GLU A 87 -11.55 2.05 -0.48
CA GLU A 87 -12.91 2.31 -0.96
C GLU A 87 -13.57 3.40 -0.11
N ARG A 88 -14.04 4.48 -0.76
CA ARG A 88 -14.69 5.61 -0.08
C ARG A 88 -15.94 5.21 0.67
N LEU A 89 -16.77 4.36 0.08
CA LEU A 89 -18.00 3.85 0.68
C LEU A 89 -17.88 2.32 0.73
N PRO A 90 -17.86 1.71 1.93
CA PRO A 90 -18.18 2.28 3.24
C PRO A 90 -16.99 2.89 4.02
N GLY A 91 -15.83 3.12 3.38
CA GLY A 91 -14.63 3.65 4.05
C GLY A 91 -13.74 2.52 4.55
N ARG A 92 -13.23 1.71 3.62
CA ARG A 92 -12.45 0.50 3.93
C ARG A 92 -11.13 0.48 3.19
N LEU A 93 -10.11 -0.05 3.86
CA LEU A 93 -8.86 -0.45 3.24
C LEU A 93 -8.90 -1.96 3.03
N LEU A 94 -8.72 -2.39 1.78
CA LEU A 94 -8.75 -3.78 1.34
C LEU A 94 -7.36 -4.20 0.89
N ILE A 95 -7.04 -5.46 1.13
CA ILE A 95 -5.87 -6.12 0.56
C ILE A 95 -6.42 -7.26 -0.30
N ASP A 96 -6.17 -7.17 -1.60
CA ASP A 96 -6.55 -8.17 -2.59
C ASP A 96 -5.28 -8.85 -3.10
N SER A 97 -5.11 -10.11 -2.73
CA SER A 97 -3.99 -10.95 -3.15
C SER A 97 -4.49 -11.84 -4.28
N ASP A 98 -4.54 -11.31 -5.49
CA ASP A 98 -4.96 -12.10 -6.64
C ASP A 98 -3.77 -12.94 -7.12
N THR A 99 -3.83 -14.24 -6.83
CA THR A 99 -2.97 -15.24 -7.46
C THR A 99 -3.84 -15.97 -8.45
N ILE A 100 -3.61 -15.75 -9.76
CA ILE A 100 -4.20 -16.62 -10.78
C ILE A 100 -3.51 -17.98 -10.64
N ARG A 101 -4.03 -18.83 -9.75
CA ARG A 101 -3.67 -20.24 -9.71
C ARG A 101 -4.15 -20.83 -11.03
N GLN A 102 -3.24 -20.99 -11.98
CA GLN A 102 -3.39 -21.98 -13.02
C GLN A 102 -3.50 -23.35 -12.33
N ARG A 103 -4.74 -23.76 -12.03
CA ARG A 103 -5.09 -25.15 -11.76
C ARG A 103 -4.92 -25.89 -13.08
N ILE A 104 -3.70 -26.36 -13.32
CA ILE A 104 -3.43 -27.49 -14.20
C ILE A 104 -3.37 -28.71 -13.28
N PHE A 105 -4.48 -29.44 -13.20
CA PHE A 105 -4.59 -30.91 -13.13
C PHE A 105 -6.05 -31.29 -13.35
#